data_AF-A4SVL2-F1
#
_entry.id   AF-A4SVL2-F1
#
_cell.length_a   1.000
_cell.length_b   1.000
_cell.length_c   1.000
_cell.angle_alpha   90.00
_cell.angle_beta   90.00
_cell.angle_gamma   90.00
#
_symmetry.space_group_name_H-M   'P 1'
#
loop_
_entity.id
_entity.type
_entity.pdbx_description
1 polymer ?
#
loop_
_entity_poly.entity_id
_entity_poly.type
_entity_poly.pdbx_seq_one_letter_code
_entity_poly.pdbx_strand_id
1 'polypeptide(L)'
;MNRVGTLDKQIYSPSSSIIFLQCFLFAILFGVWVLPETILIRHLCLFIGAAISLYTIFRNLNLFLSKHALPIWMIGALFSWVIFHLIFLASDFDAQWLEFGTIWKRSAIGFIFACGLGLALNAQLQSAPEKAKISKGILFIGFALPTLIYWIKFGAGILVARYGIDVPELMLLQPEATKYFVHKSAYVFFCLPLYAISLGCLYELYLKGNLLSRNALVYLICIAAVLLNFIVEKDRNGEIYAFFLTLCFCGLILKDQIKSFSYQKIFLGCLITAIPVIGALYQFRNNSQWNSIVSDARIAVQIDQYNNWQDQATLKPPKDEEGRQISGTNYERIAWGTAALRLIKQNPLGFGLVERSFGRLGKKVWPDAKLHQSHSGWLDFTLGLGLPGVFLLLGAGALAWYQSLSSSSLAQIIGGWALASLLLSMFTTELSQKVYIDGLIFMIGLAATLSVSIKSGTFKPIGSFK
;
A
#
# COMPACT_ATOMS: atom_id res chain seq x y z
N MET A 1 26.55 -46.60 1.19
CA MET A 1 26.71 -45.35 0.40
C MET A 1 25.34 -45.07 -0.22
N ASN A 2 24.50 -44.15 0.24
CA ASN A 2 24.66 -42.70 0.23
C ASN A 2 23.87 -42.06 1.39
N ARG A 3 24.57 -41.57 2.42
CA ARG A 3 24.03 -40.51 3.29
C ARG A 3 24.19 -39.20 2.52
N VAL A 4 23.16 -38.79 1.80
CA VAL A 4 23.05 -37.38 1.40
C VAL A 4 22.79 -36.62 2.69
N GLY A 5 23.87 -36.11 3.29
CA GLY A 5 23.78 -35.17 4.39
C GLY A 5 23.05 -33.93 3.86
N THR A 6 21.80 -33.76 4.24
CA THR A 6 21.11 -32.48 4.15
C THR A 6 21.84 -31.53 5.09
N LEU A 7 22.86 -30.84 4.57
CA LEU A 7 23.39 -29.64 5.17
C LEU A 7 22.22 -28.65 5.26
N ASP A 8 21.56 -28.62 6.41
CA ASP A 8 20.67 -27.55 6.82
C ASP A 8 21.51 -26.26 6.85
N LYS A 9 21.66 -25.63 5.68
CA LYS A 9 22.34 -24.35 5.57
C LYS A 9 21.49 -23.32 6.29
N GLN A 10 21.91 -23.03 7.52
CA GLN A 10 21.36 -21.96 8.34
C GLN A 10 21.43 -20.62 7.57
N ILE A 11 20.34 -19.84 7.59
CA ILE A 11 20.33 -18.49 7.00
C ILE A 11 21.42 -17.67 7.69
N TYR A 12 22.22 -16.97 6.88
CA TYR A 12 23.16 -16.00 7.41
C TYR A 12 22.38 -14.83 8.03
N SER A 13 22.53 -14.65 9.34
CA SER A 13 22.01 -13.50 10.07
C SER A 13 23.13 -12.45 10.24
N PRO A 14 22.93 -11.21 9.77
CA PRO A 14 23.76 -10.08 10.18
C PRO A 14 23.75 -9.89 11.70
N SER A 15 24.71 -9.11 12.21
CA SER A 15 24.70 -8.72 13.63
C SER A 15 23.44 -7.89 13.93
N SER A 16 22.91 -8.01 15.16
CA SER A 16 21.64 -7.35 15.50
C SER A 16 21.70 -5.83 15.36
N SER A 17 22.87 -5.21 15.56
CA SER A 17 23.07 -3.77 15.35
C SER A 17 22.85 -3.36 13.89
N ILE A 18 23.28 -4.19 12.94
CA ILE A 18 23.04 -3.96 11.51
C ILE A 18 21.55 -4.04 11.20
N ILE A 19 20.86 -5.02 11.78
CA ILE A 19 19.40 -5.19 11.59
C ILE A 19 18.64 -4.00 12.19
N PHE A 20 19.01 -3.55 13.39
CA PHE A 20 18.42 -2.36 14.01
C PHE A 20 18.65 -1.10 13.17
N LEU A 21 19.85 -0.93 12.60
CA LEU A 21 20.14 0.16 11.67
C LEU A 21 19.23 0.09 10.43
N GLN A 22 19.07 -1.08 9.80
CA GLN A 22 18.15 -1.24 8.67
C GLN A 22 16.69 -0.92 9.05
N CYS A 23 16.21 -1.37 10.22
CA CYS A 23 14.88 -1.03 10.72
C CYS A 23 14.72 0.48 10.95
N PHE A 24 15.74 1.15 11.48
CA PHE A 24 15.73 2.59 11.72
C PHE A 24 15.72 3.39 10.40
N LEU A 25 16.53 2.97 9.42
CA LEU A 25 16.51 3.54 8.07
C LEU A 25 15.15 3.34 7.39
N PHE A 26 14.53 2.17 7.57
CA PHE A 26 13.15 1.94 7.12
C PHE A 26 12.17 2.89 7.81
N ALA A 27 12.25 3.03 9.13
CA ALA A 27 11.34 3.89 9.88
C ALA A 27 11.40 5.34 9.41
N ILE A 28 12.61 5.90 9.27
CA ILE A 28 12.81 7.24 8.72
C ILE A 28 12.26 7.29 7.30
N LEU A 29 12.68 6.38 6.42
CA LEU A 29 12.28 6.36 5.02
C LEU A 29 10.76 6.35 4.87
N PHE A 30 10.07 5.44 5.56
CA PHE A 30 8.62 5.30 5.49
C PHE A 30 7.90 6.54 6.04
N GLY A 31 8.40 7.11 7.14
CA GLY A 31 7.88 8.35 7.73
C GLY A 31 8.00 9.55 6.80
N VAL A 32 9.17 9.75 6.18
CA VAL A 32 9.42 10.91 5.31
C VAL A 32 8.99 10.68 3.86
N TRP A 33 8.56 9.46 3.50
CA TRP A 33 8.29 9.11 2.11
C TRP A 33 7.20 9.98 1.51
N VAL A 34 6.15 10.20 2.31
CA VAL A 34 4.95 11.01 2.00
C VAL A 34 5.26 12.50 1.89
N LEU A 35 6.36 12.98 2.47
CA LEU A 35 6.65 14.40 2.57
C LEU A 35 7.34 14.94 1.31
N PRO A 36 6.95 16.14 0.82
CA PRO A 36 7.69 16.84 -0.21
C PRO A 36 9.04 17.34 0.34
N GLU A 37 9.97 17.69 -0.54
CA GLU A 37 11.27 18.28 -0.17
C GLU A 37 12.19 17.42 0.71
N THR A 38 11.88 16.14 0.94
CA THR A 38 12.71 15.19 1.72
C THR A 38 13.61 14.31 0.84
N ILE A 39 13.89 14.74 -0.40
CA ILE A 39 14.59 13.94 -1.42
C ILE A 39 15.95 13.42 -0.92
N LEU A 40 16.74 14.27 -0.26
CA LEU A 40 18.05 13.89 0.27
C LEU A 40 17.94 12.77 1.30
N ILE A 41 17.07 12.91 2.30
CA ILE A 41 16.88 11.94 3.38
C ILE A 41 16.39 10.60 2.81
N ARG A 42 15.42 10.63 1.89
CA ARG A 42 14.91 9.44 1.21
C ARG A 42 16.02 8.69 0.48
N HIS A 43 16.82 9.39 -0.31
CA HIS A 43 17.93 8.78 -1.03
C HIS A 43 19.01 8.22 -0.09
N LEU A 44 19.40 8.95 0.97
CA LEU A 44 20.37 8.45 1.94
C LEU A 44 19.88 7.15 2.60
N CYS A 45 18.62 7.10 3.03
CA CYS A 45 18.06 5.89 3.63
C CYS A 45 18.04 4.72 2.63
N LEU A 46 17.64 4.98 1.38
CA LEU A 46 17.62 3.98 0.32
C LEU A 46 19.01 3.47 -0.04
N PHE A 47 20.00 4.35 -0.23
CA PHE A 47 21.35 3.96 -0.61
C PHE A 47 22.07 3.20 0.51
N ILE A 48 22.04 3.72 1.74
CA ILE A 48 22.66 3.05 2.89
C ILE A 48 21.96 1.72 3.16
N GLY A 49 20.62 1.72 3.16
CA GLY A 49 19.81 0.52 3.35
C GLY A 49 20.09 -0.55 2.30
N ALA A 50 20.19 -0.17 1.02
CA ALA A 50 20.51 -1.07 -0.09
C ALA A 50 21.96 -1.59 -0.01
N ALA A 51 22.93 -0.74 0.31
CA ALA A 51 24.34 -1.15 0.42
C ALA A 51 24.54 -2.24 1.50
N ILE A 52 23.93 -2.06 2.68
CA ILE A 52 23.94 -3.07 3.75
C ILE A 52 23.19 -4.35 3.30
N SER A 53 22.08 -4.17 2.59
CA SER A 53 21.23 -5.27 2.13
C SER A 53 21.89 -6.15 1.07
N LEU A 54 22.72 -5.58 0.20
CA LEU A 54 23.46 -6.34 -0.81
C LEU A 54 24.31 -7.45 -0.18
N TYR A 55 24.99 -7.15 0.93
CA TYR A 55 25.77 -8.16 1.64
C TYR A 55 24.89 -9.27 2.22
N THR A 56 23.75 -8.90 2.84
CA THR A 56 22.79 -9.88 3.39
C THR A 56 22.20 -10.77 2.30
N ILE A 57 21.87 -10.20 1.14
CA ILE A 57 21.36 -10.93 -0.03
C ILE A 57 22.44 -11.86 -0.57
N PHE A 58 23.67 -11.37 -0.76
CA PHE A 58 24.79 -12.15 -1.28
C PHE A 58 25.06 -13.41 -0.43
N ARG A 59 25.01 -13.27 0.89
CA ARG A 59 25.20 -14.39 1.83
C ARG A 59 24.05 -15.40 1.84
N ASN A 60 22.89 -15.05 1.26
CA ASN A 60 21.67 -15.84 1.26
C ASN A 60 21.12 -16.09 -0.16
N LEU A 61 21.96 -16.01 -1.21
CA LEU A 61 21.54 -16.19 -2.61
C LEU A 61 20.84 -17.53 -2.88
N ASN A 62 21.20 -18.57 -2.14
CA ASN A 62 20.58 -19.89 -2.26
C ASN A 62 19.06 -19.86 -1.99
N LEU A 63 18.57 -18.92 -1.18
CA LEU A 63 17.14 -18.78 -0.90
C LEU A 63 16.34 -18.29 -2.11
N PHE A 64 17.00 -17.57 -3.02
CA PHE A 64 16.39 -17.05 -4.25
C PHE A 64 16.15 -18.16 -5.29
N LEU A 65 16.75 -19.34 -5.10
CA LEU A 65 16.47 -20.52 -5.92
C LEU A 65 15.19 -21.27 -5.48
N SER A 66 14.58 -20.87 -4.35
CA SER A 66 13.36 -21.49 -3.86
C SER A 66 12.13 -21.05 -4.68
N LYS A 67 11.11 -21.90 -4.74
CA LYS A 67 9.80 -21.53 -5.35
C LYS A 67 9.15 -20.35 -4.62
N HIS A 68 9.45 -20.16 -3.33
CA HIS A 68 8.96 -19.04 -2.53
C HIS A 68 9.56 -17.70 -2.97
N ALA A 69 10.69 -17.69 -3.68
CA ALA A 69 11.28 -16.48 -4.24
C ALA A 69 10.58 -16.01 -5.54
N LEU A 70 9.54 -16.69 -6.02
CA LEU A 70 8.82 -16.30 -7.25
C LEU A 70 8.36 -14.82 -7.26
N PRO A 71 7.78 -14.24 -6.19
CA PRO A 71 7.43 -12.82 -6.18
C PRO A 71 8.63 -11.90 -6.43
N ILE A 72 9.81 -12.28 -5.92
CA ILE A 72 11.05 -11.52 -6.10
C ILE A 72 11.46 -11.54 -7.57
N TRP A 73 11.41 -12.71 -8.21
CA TRP A 73 11.70 -12.86 -9.63
C TRP A 73 10.71 -12.13 -10.52
N MET A 74 9.42 -12.08 -10.13
CA MET A 74 8.42 -11.31 -10.86
C MET A 74 8.71 -9.79 -10.80
N ILE A 75 9.18 -9.27 -9.67
CA ILE A 75 9.63 -7.87 -9.60
C ILE A 75 10.93 -7.65 -10.40
N GLY A 76 11.88 -8.60 -10.39
CA GLY A 76 13.05 -8.57 -11.26
C GLY A 76 12.68 -8.55 -12.76
N ALA A 77 11.68 -9.36 -13.13
CA ALA A 77 11.12 -9.38 -14.48
C ALA A 77 10.35 -8.08 -14.79
N LEU A 78 9.70 -7.44 -13.80
CA LEU A 78 9.08 -6.13 -13.98
C LEU A 78 10.12 -5.06 -14.34
N PHE A 79 11.26 -5.01 -13.66
CA PHE A 79 12.33 -4.08 -14.03
C PHE A 79 12.88 -4.38 -15.42
N SER A 80 13.03 -5.66 -15.77
CA SER A 80 13.44 -6.07 -17.12
C SER A 80 12.41 -5.64 -18.17
N TRP A 81 11.12 -5.76 -17.87
CA TRP A 81 10.02 -5.32 -18.71
C TRP A 81 10.03 -3.80 -18.92
N VAL A 82 10.29 -3.02 -17.87
CA VAL A 82 10.41 -1.56 -17.98
C VAL A 82 11.57 -1.15 -18.90
N ILE A 83 12.73 -1.81 -18.77
CA ILE A 83 13.89 -1.58 -19.65
C ILE A 83 13.54 -1.96 -21.10
N PHE A 84 12.92 -3.12 -21.29
CA PHE A 84 12.45 -3.55 -22.61
C PHE A 84 11.47 -2.55 -23.21
N HIS A 85 10.50 -2.07 -22.44
CA HIS A 85 9.54 -1.08 -22.88
C HIS A 85 10.22 0.23 -23.28
N LEU A 86 11.19 0.71 -22.50
CA LEU A 86 11.93 1.93 -22.79
C LEU A 86 12.73 1.83 -24.10
N ILE A 87 13.36 0.68 -24.36
CA ILE A 87 14.22 0.51 -25.54
C ILE A 87 13.39 0.23 -26.81
N PHE A 88 12.33 -0.58 -26.71
CA PHE A 88 11.66 -1.14 -27.88
C PHE A 88 10.23 -0.65 -28.10
N LEU A 89 9.53 -0.18 -27.06
CA LEU A 89 8.09 0.13 -27.12
C LEU A 89 7.77 1.58 -26.74
N ALA A 90 8.77 2.42 -26.46
CA ALA A 90 8.56 3.77 -25.98
C ALA A 90 7.81 4.62 -27.01
N SER A 91 6.59 5.04 -26.67
CA SER A 91 5.82 5.99 -27.49
C SER A 91 6.33 7.43 -27.34
N ASP A 92 6.99 7.75 -26.21
CA ASP A 92 7.67 9.00 -25.93
C ASP A 92 8.93 8.66 -25.11
N PHE A 93 10.07 8.54 -25.82
CA PHE A 93 11.33 8.10 -25.23
C PHE A 93 11.84 9.07 -24.16
N ASP A 94 11.78 10.37 -24.41
CA ASP A 94 12.33 11.39 -23.50
C ASP A 94 11.57 11.41 -22.18
N ALA A 95 10.23 11.37 -22.24
CA ALA A 95 9.40 11.29 -21.04
C ALA A 95 9.65 9.97 -20.29
N GLN A 96 9.80 8.85 -21.01
CA GLN A 96 9.99 7.54 -20.38
C GLN A 96 11.38 7.41 -19.77
N TRP A 97 12.39 7.98 -20.40
CA TRP A 97 13.75 8.06 -19.85
C TRP A 97 13.80 8.87 -18.55
N LEU A 98 13.09 10.00 -18.50
CA LEU A 98 12.96 10.81 -17.29
C LEU A 98 12.25 10.03 -16.16
N GLU A 99 11.17 9.32 -16.48
CA GLU A 99 10.47 8.48 -15.51
C GLU A 99 11.35 7.31 -15.03
N PHE A 100 12.12 6.70 -15.94
CA PHE A 100 13.08 5.65 -15.63
C PHE A 100 14.15 6.12 -14.64
N GLY A 101 14.73 7.30 -14.88
CA GLY A 101 15.74 7.91 -14.01
C GLY A 101 15.23 8.29 -12.62
N THR A 102 13.92 8.39 -12.43
CA THR A 102 13.30 8.86 -11.19
C THR A 102 12.57 7.76 -10.41
N ILE A 103 11.53 7.14 -10.98
CA ILE A 103 10.70 6.13 -10.32
C ILE A 103 11.45 4.80 -10.31
N TRP A 104 11.80 4.29 -11.49
CA TRP A 104 12.25 2.92 -11.64
C TRP A 104 13.63 2.67 -11.01
N LYS A 105 14.57 3.61 -11.16
CA LYS A 105 15.86 3.54 -10.47
C LYS A 105 15.71 3.54 -8.94
N ARG A 106 14.83 4.40 -8.42
CA ARG A 106 14.58 4.50 -6.97
C ARG A 106 13.88 3.27 -6.43
N SER A 107 12.85 2.78 -7.13
CA SER A 107 12.17 1.52 -6.87
C SER A 107 13.13 0.32 -6.85
N ALA A 108 14.09 0.24 -7.78
CA ALA A 108 15.08 -0.84 -7.81
C ALA A 108 16.00 -0.83 -6.58
N ILE A 109 16.49 0.35 -6.18
CA ILE A 109 17.30 0.50 -4.96
C ILE A 109 16.48 0.16 -3.72
N GLY A 110 15.24 0.65 -3.65
CA GLY A 110 14.29 0.33 -2.57
C GLY A 110 13.98 -1.15 -2.47
N PHE A 111 13.84 -1.84 -3.62
CA PHE A 111 13.61 -3.27 -3.66
C PHE A 111 14.79 -4.07 -3.10
N ILE A 112 16.03 -3.69 -3.42
CA ILE A 112 17.24 -4.30 -2.84
C ILE A 112 17.25 -4.11 -1.32
N PHE A 113 16.97 -2.89 -0.85
CA PHE A 113 16.87 -2.61 0.59
C PHE A 113 15.79 -3.47 1.26
N ALA A 114 14.59 -3.51 0.71
CA ALA A 114 13.48 -4.30 1.23
C ALA A 114 13.80 -5.78 1.32
N CYS A 115 14.40 -6.35 0.26
CA CYS A 115 14.77 -7.76 0.21
C CYS A 115 15.78 -8.10 1.33
N GLY A 116 16.85 -7.32 1.47
CA GLY A 116 17.85 -7.58 2.50
C GLY A 116 17.34 -7.37 3.92
N LEU A 117 16.52 -6.34 4.15
CA LEU A 117 15.86 -6.12 5.45
C LEU A 117 14.96 -7.31 5.82
N GLY A 118 14.12 -7.80 4.90
CA GLY A 118 13.24 -8.93 5.17
C GLY A 118 13.99 -10.24 5.42
N LEU A 119 15.08 -10.51 4.69
CA LEU A 119 15.97 -11.64 4.97
C LEU A 119 16.62 -11.53 6.36
N ALA A 120 17.15 -10.35 6.70
CA ALA A 120 17.79 -10.11 7.99
C ALA A 120 16.80 -10.31 9.16
N LEU A 121 15.58 -9.78 9.03
CA LEU A 121 14.52 -9.96 10.02
C LEU A 121 14.09 -11.43 10.15
N ASN A 122 13.92 -12.14 9.05
CA ASN A 122 13.60 -13.57 9.07
C ASN A 122 14.70 -14.38 9.79
N ALA A 123 15.96 -14.09 9.49
CA ALA A 123 17.11 -14.69 10.17
C ALA A 123 17.12 -14.40 11.69
N GLN A 124 16.85 -13.15 12.07
CA GLN A 124 16.83 -12.72 13.47
C GLN A 124 15.68 -13.36 14.26
N LEU A 125 14.50 -13.53 13.65
CA LEU A 125 13.35 -14.19 14.28
C LEU A 125 13.68 -15.61 14.73
N GLN A 126 14.57 -16.29 14.00
CA GLN A 126 14.98 -17.66 14.29
C GLN A 126 16.18 -17.74 15.22
N SER A 127 17.17 -16.85 15.03
CA SER A 127 18.43 -16.90 15.77
C SER A 127 18.43 -16.11 17.08
N ALA A 128 17.65 -15.04 17.19
CA ALA A 128 17.64 -14.11 18.33
C ALA A 128 16.24 -13.50 18.57
N PRO A 129 15.24 -14.30 18.98
CA PRO A 129 13.84 -13.87 19.08
C PRO A 129 13.61 -12.69 20.04
N GLU A 130 14.37 -12.58 21.13
CA GLU A 130 14.27 -11.43 22.05
C GLU A 130 14.69 -10.11 21.37
N LYS A 131 15.75 -10.14 20.56
CA LYS A 131 16.19 -8.97 19.78
C LYS A 131 15.22 -8.67 18.64
N ALA A 132 14.59 -9.70 18.06
CA ALA A 132 13.56 -9.51 17.05
C ALA A 132 12.36 -8.72 17.59
N LYS A 133 12.01 -8.80 18.89
CA LYS A 133 10.97 -7.96 19.50
C LYS A 133 11.29 -6.46 19.37
N ILE A 134 12.56 -6.09 19.56
CA ILE A 134 13.03 -4.70 19.41
C ILE A 134 12.89 -4.27 17.95
N SER A 135 13.37 -5.09 17.01
CA SER A 135 13.22 -4.81 15.57
C SER A 135 11.76 -4.64 15.17
N LYS A 136 10.84 -5.49 15.66
CA LYS A 136 9.40 -5.35 15.44
C LYS A 136 8.86 -4.01 15.97
N GLY A 137 9.30 -3.59 17.16
CA GLY A 137 8.95 -2.30 17.72
C GLY A 137 9.38 -1.12 16.85
N ILE A 138 10.62 -1.13 16.35
CA ILE A 138 11.15 -0.09 15.45
C ILE A 138 10.35 -0.05 14.14
N LEU A 139 10.05 -1.22 13.55
CA LEU A 139 9.22 -1.29 12.34
C LEU A 139 7.81 -0.72 12.57
N PHE A 140 7.18 -1.08 13.69
CA PHE A 140 5.86 -0.55 14.05
C PHE A 140 5.89 0.98 14.20
N ILE A 141 6.91 1.53 14.86
CA ILE A 141 7.14 2.99 14.93
C ILE A 141 7.31 3.57 13.52
N GLY A 142 8.06 2.88 12.64
CA GLY A 142 8.21 3.26 11.24
C GLY A 142 6.88 3.43 10.50
N PHE A 143 5.98 2.45 10.64
CA PHE A 143 4.63 2.56 10.09
C PHE A 143 3.79 3.64 10.78
N ALA A 144 4.05 3.96 12.05
CA ALA A 144 3.34 4.99 12.78
C ALA A 144 3.79 6.43 12.43
N LEU A 145 4.99 6.61 11.89
CA LEU A 145 5.57 7.93 11.65
C LEU A 145 4.76 8.82 10.71
N PRO A 146 4.21 8.36 9.55
CA PRO A 146 3.38 9.21 8.70
C PRO A 146 2.18 9.81 9.44
N THR A 147 1.49 8.98 10.24
CA THR A 147 0.36 9.40 11.08
C THR A 147 0.80 10.36 12.17
N LEU A 148 1.92 10.08 12.84
CA LEU A 148 2.46 10.97 13.88
C LEU A 148 2.83 12.34 13.30
N ILE A 149 3.51 12.37 12.16
CA ILE A 149 3.89 13.60 11.46
C ILE A 149 2.64 14.40 11.09
N TYR A 150 1.59 13.75 10.57
CA TYR A 150 0.31 14.40 10.30
C TYR A 150 -0.25 15.11 11.53
N TRP A 151 -0.37 14.41 12.66
CA TRP A 151 -0.94 14.98 13.88
C TRP A 151 -0.07 16.08 14.51
N ILE A 152 1.25 16.00 14.38
CA ILE A 152 2.15 17.10 14.77
C ILE A 152 1.84 18.33 13.92
N LYS A 153 1.74 18.18 12.59
CA LYS A 153 1.44 19.29 11.68
C LYS A 153 0.06 19.89 11.92
N PHE A 154 -0.93 19.05 12.16
CA PHE A 154 -2.29 19.47 12.48
C PHE A 154 -2.34 20.26 13.79
N GLY A 155 -1.70 19.74 14.86
CA GLY A 155 -1.62 20.41 16.14
C GLY A 155 -0.88 21.74 16.07
N ALA A 156 0.22 21.80 15.31
CA ALA A 156 0.93 23.04 15.02
C ALA A 156 0.01 24.08 14.35
N GLY A 157 -0.79 23.67 13.36
CA GLY A 157 -1.77 24.55 12.72
C GLY A 157 -2.81 25.12 13.69
N ILE A 158 -3.29 24.32 14.65
CA ILE A 158 -4.19 24.80 15.71
C ILE A 158 -3.50 25.84 16.60
N LEU A 159 -2.22 25.61 16.95
CA LEU A 159 -1.46 26.54 17.78
C LEU A 159 -1.26 27.89 17.09
N VAL A 160 -0.92 27.90 15.80
CA VAL A 160 -0.83 29.12 14.99
C VAL A 160 -2.20 29.82 14.97
N ALA A 161 -3.27 29.10 14.63
CA ALA A 161 -4.61 29.66 14.47
C ALA A 161 -5.19 30.24 15.77
N ARG A 162 -4.91 29.62 16.92
CA ARG A 162 -5.50 30.00 18.21
C ARG A 162 -4.64 30.96 19.03
N TYR A 163 -3.33 30.84 18.93
CA TYR A 163 -2.39 31.57 19.80
C TYR A 163 -1.42 32.47 19.02
N GLY A 164 -1.45 32.46 17.68
CA GLY A 164 -0.56 33.29 16.86
C GLY A 164 0.92 32.95 17.00
N ILE A 165 1.25 31.71 17.39
CA ILE A 165 2.63 31.25 17.52
C ILE A 165 3.26 31.20 16.13
N ASP A 166 4.46 31.76 15.97
CA ASP A 166 5.22 31.64 14.74
C ASP A 166 5.80 30.22 14.61
N VAL A 167 5.37 29.50 13.58
CA VAL A 167 5.75 28.11 13.32
C VAL A 167 6.22 27.99 11.87
N PRO A 168 7.36 27.33 11.60
CA PRO A 168 7.85 27.15 10.24
C PRO A 168 6.81 26.48 9.32
N GLU A 169 6.70 26.94 8.06
CA GLU A 169 5.75 26.42 7.08
C GLU A 169 5.84 24.89 6.88
N LEU A 170 7.04 24.32 6.98
CA LEU A 170 7.26 22.88 6.88
C LEU A 170 6.51 22.09 7.95
N MET A 171 6.25 22.69 9.12
CA MET A 171 5.53 22.07 10.23
C MET A 171 4.02 22.26 10.14
N LEU A 172 3.50 22.89 9.08
CA LEU A 172 2.06 23.12 8.92
C LEU A 172 1.46 22.20 7.85
N LEU A 173 0.16 21.94 7.97
CA LEU A 173 -0.65 21.43 6.87
C LEU A 173 -0.89 22.60 5.92
N GLN A 174 -0.46 22.44 4.68
CA GLN A 174 -0.48 23.51 3.69
C GLN A 174 -1.63 23.32 2.69
N PRO A 175 -2.19 24.39 2.12
CA PRO A 175 -3.17 24.29 1.05
C PRO A 175 -2.55 23.75 -0.25
N GLU A 176 -3.40 23.35 -1.19
CA GLU A 176 -3.00 22.88 -2.52
C GLU A 176 -2.08 23.87 -3.24
N ALA A 177 -1.22 23.33 -4.12
CA ALA A 177 -0.25 24.09 -4.92
C ALA A 177 0.87 24.83 -4.16
N THR A 178 1.04 24.56 -2.86
CA THR A 178 2.18 25.07 -2.09
C THR A 178 3.36 24.09 -2.06
N LYS A 179 4.55 24.59 -1.71
CA LYS A 179 5.80 23.81 -1.69
C LYS A 179 5.74 22.58 -0.77
N TYR A 180 5.13 22.70 0.40
CA TYR A 180 5.06 21.62 1.40
C TYR A 180 3.70 20.89 1.44
N PHE A 181 2.90 21.06 0.39
CA PHE A 181 1.63 20.37 0.23
C PHE A 181 1.80 18.84 0.18
N VAL A 182 0.94 18.13 0.91
CA VAL A 182 0.82 16.68 0.84
C VAL A 182 -0.60 16.37 0.43
N HIS A 183 -0.76 15.71 -0.72
CA HIS A 183 -2.07 15.32 -1.20
C HIS A 183 -2.70 14.28 -0.26
N LYS A 184 -4.01 14.39 0.02
CA LYS A 184 -4.74 13.50 0.92
C LYS A 184 -4.60 12.01 0.61
N SER A 185 -4.51 11.64 -0.68
CA SER A 185 -4.25 10.26 -1.11
C SER A 185 -2.94 9.70 -0.58
N ALA A 186 -1.95 10.57 -0.34
CA ALA A 186 -0.67 10.20 0.20
C ALA A 186 -0.79 9.79 1.67
N TYR A 187 -1.62 10.51 2.44
CA TYR A 187 -1.96 10.10 3.80
C TYR A 187 -2.71 8.77 3.81
N VAL A 188 -3.65 8.55 2.88
CA VAL A 188 -4.29 7.23 2.73
C VAL A 188 -3.26 6.14 2.48
N PHE A 189 -2.40 6.30 1.48
CA PHE A 189 -1.42 5.28 1.12
C PHE A 189 -0.44 4.96 2.26
N PHE A 190 0.12 5.97 2.93
CA PHE A 190 1.15 5.77 3.94
C PHE A 190 0.63 5.56 5.36
N CYS A 191 -0.59 5.98 5.70
CA CYS A 191 -1.17 5.78 7.04
C CYS A 191 -2.02 4.49 7.13
N LEU A 192 -2.63 4.04 6.03
CA LEU A 192 -3.46 2.82 6.03
C LEU A 192 -2.69 1.55 6.44
N PRO A 193 -1.40 1.36 6.13
CA PRO A 193 -0.60 0.25 6.64
C PRO A 193 -0.56 0.17 8.16
N LEU A 194 -0.47 1.31 8.88
CA LEU A 194 -0.50 1.33 10.34
C LEU A 194 -1.83 0.82 10.87
N TYR A 195 -2.93 1.23 10.24
CA TYR A 195 -4.28 0.75 10.57
C TYR A 195 -4.38 -0.77 10.42
N ALA A 196 -3.96 -1.29 9.25
CA ALA A 196 -3.99 -2.72 8.96
C ALA A 196 -3.11 -3.53 9.92
N ILE A 197 -1.88 -3.06 10.17
CA ILE A 197 -0.95 -3.70 11.12
C ILE A 197 -1.54 -3.71 12.53
N SER A 198 -2.17 -2.62 12.96
CA SER A 198 -2.77 -2.53 14.29
C SER A 198 -3.92 -3.52 14.46
N LEU A 199 -4.75 -3.73 13.42
CA LEU A 199 -5.75 -4.79 13.40
C LEU A 199 -5.11 -6.18 13.47
N GLY A 200 -4.06 -6.44 12.68
CA GLY A 200 -3.33 -7.70 12.72
C GLY A 200 -2.70 -8.00 14.10
N CYS A 201 -2.10 -7.00 14.73
CA CYS A 201 -1.54 -7.11 16.08
C CYS A 201 -2.63 -7.34 17.13
N LEU A 202 -3.78 -6.68 17.02
CA LEU A 202 -4.95 -6.94 17.88
C LEU A 202 -5.46 -8.37 17.69
N TYR A 203 -5.49 -8.87 16.46
CA TYR A 203 -5.89 -10.25 16.19
C TYR A 203 -4.91 -11.26 16.82
N GLU A 204 -3.60 -11.00 16.79
CA GLU A 204 -2.64 -11.84 17.52
C GLU A 204 -2.85 -11.79 19.04
N LEU A 205 -3.14 -10.62 19.61
CA LEU A 205 -3.45 -10.49 21.03
C LEU A 205 -4.75 -11.21 21.39
N TYR A 206 -5.74 -11.18 20.49
CA TYR A 206 -6.99 -11.95 20.61
C TYR A 206 -6.72 -13.45 20.68
N LEU A 207 -5.93 -13.99 19.76
CA LEU A 207 -5.56 -15.41 19.75
C LEU A 207 -4.81 -15.83 21.02
N LYS A 208 -4.03 -14.92 21.61
CA LYS A 208 -3.30 -15.14 22.87
C LYS A 208 -4.14 -14.88 24.13
N GLY A 209 -5.39 -14.44 24.00
CA GLY A 209 -6.24 -14.06 25.14
C GLY A 209 -5.78 -12.83 25.91
N ASN A 210 -4.94 -11.96 25.31
CA ASN A 210 -4.30 -10.82 25.97
C ASN A 210 -4.76 -9.45 25.44
N LEU A 211 -6.06 -9.35 25.13
CA LEU A 211 -6.66 -8.16 24.55
C LEU A 211 -6.80 -6.97 25.51
N LEU A 212 -6.73 -7.20 26.82
CA LEU A 212 -6.75 -6.14 27.83
C LEU A 212 -5.34 -5.62 28.18
N SER A 213 -4.34 -5.97 27.37
CA SER A 213 -2.97 -5.50 27.57
C SER A 213 -2.80 -4.03 27.21
N ARG A 214 -1.76 -3.39 27.78
CA ARG A 214 -1.32 -2.05 27.38
C ARG A 214 -1.00 -1.96 25.87
N ASN A 215 -0.54 -3.05 25.27
CA ASN A 215 -0.27 -3.10 23.82
C ASN A 215 -1.55 -2.97 23.00
N ALA A 216 -2.66 -3.59 23.44
CA ALA A 216 -3.95 -3.44 22.77
C ALA A 216 -4.39 -1.97 22.76
N LEU A 217 -4.23 -1.25 23.88
CA LEU A 217 -4.53 0.18 23.96
C LEU A 217 -3.71 0.99 22.95
N VAL A 218 -2.41 0.70 22.79
CA VAL A 218 -1.56 1.36 21.79
C VAL A 218 -2.11 1.14 20.38
N TYR A 219 -2.48 -0.10 20.02
CA TYR A 219 -3.04 -0.40 18.70
C TYR A 219 -4.40 0.27 18.47
N LEU A 220 -5.25 0.35 19.49
CA LEU A 220 -6.53 1.07 19.42
C LEU A 220 -6.32 2.58 19.21
N ILE A 221 -5.35 3.18 19.89
CA ILE A 221 -4.98 4.59 19.69
C ILE A 221 -4.49 4.80 18.26
N CYS A 222 -3.65 3.91 17.72
CA CYS A 222 -3.20 4.00 16.33
C CYS A 222 -4.35 3.88 15.32
N ILE A 223 -5.28 2.95 15.52
CA ILE A 223 -6.50 2.80 14.71
C ILE A 223 -7.32 4.08 14.73
N ALA A 224 -7.59 4.63 15.93
CA ALA A 224 -8.34 5.87 16.08
C ALA A 224 -7.63 7.05 15.41
N ALA A 225 -6.31 7.19 15.59
CA ALA A 225 -5.53 8.27 15.00
C ALA A 225 -5.53 8.24 13.47
N VAL A 226 -5.50 7.06 12.84
CA VAL A 226 -5.58 6.94 11.38
C VAL A 226 -7.00 7.23 10.87
N LEU A 227 -8.05 6.73 11.54
CA LEU A 227 -9.43 7.05 11.17
C LEU A 227 -9.74 8.54 11.26
N LEU A 228 -9.31 9.17 12.36
CA LEU A 228 -9.47 10.60 12.56
C LEU A 228 -8.74 11.41 11.47
N ASN A 229 -7.56 10.96 11.03
CA ASN A 229 -6.86 11.58 9.89
C ASN A 229 -7.76 11.56 8.63
N PHE A 230 -8.32 10.40 8.27
CA PHE A 230 -9.19 10.30 7.09
C PHE A 230 -10.46 11.14 7.19
N ILE A 231 -11.06 11.22 8.38
CA ILE A 231 -12.25 12.05 8.63
C ILE A 231 -11.91 13.54 8.52
N VAL A 232 -10.80 13.98 9.11
CA VAL A 232 -10.36 15.40 9.08
C VAL A 232 -10.02 15.82 7.64
N GLU A 233 -9.31 14.99 6.89
CA GLU A 233 -8.99 15.21 5.47
C GLU A 233 -10.20 15.02 4.53
N LYS A 234 -11.35 14.57 5.07
CA LYS A 234 -12.55 14.22 4.31
C LYS A 234 -12.23 13.25 3.16
N ASP A 235 -11.31 12.32 3.38
CA ASP A 235 -10.88 11.34 2.38
C ASP A 235 -11.71 10.06 2.47
N ARG A 236 -12.71 10.00 1.60
CA ARG A 236 -13.65 8.86 1.51
C ARG A 236 -12.95 7.54 1.18
N ASN A 237 -11.88 7.57 0.39
CA ASN A 237 -11.22 6.33 -0.01
C ASN A 237 -10.53 5.70 1.20
N GLY A 238 -9.86 6.51 2.03
CA GLY A 238 -9.29 6.06 3.31
C GLY A 238 -10.32 5.42 4.24
N GLU A 239 -11.48 6.05 4.42
CA GLU A 239 -12.58 5.52 5.24
C GLU A 239 -13.10 4.17 4.71
N ILE A 240 -13.34 4.06 3.40
CA ILE A 240 -13.81 2.83 2.76
C ILE A 240 -12.81 1.69 2.96
N TYR A 241 -11.52 1.95 2.78
CA TYR A 241 -10.49 0.92 2.98
C TYR A 241 -10.36 0.48 4.43
N ALA A 242 -10.41 1.43 5.37
CA ALA A 242 -10.40 1.12 6.79
C ALA A 242 -11.62 0.26 7.19
N PHE A 243 -12.79 0.55 6.62
CA PHE A 243 -14.00 -0.24 6.79
C PHE A 243 -13.83 -1.68 6.26
N PHE A 244 -13.35 -1.85 5.03
CA PHE A 244 -13.09 -3.19 4.47
C PHE A 244 -12.09 -4.00 5.31
N LEU A 245 -10.99 -3.38 5.76
CA LEU A 245 -10.00 -4.04 6.62
C LEU A 245 -10.60 -4.44 7.97
N THR A 246 -11.48 -3.59 8.54
CA THR A 246 -12.23 -3.93 9.75
C THR A 246 -13.13 -5.11 9.52
N LEU A 247 -13.88 -5.15 8.41
CA LEU A 247 -14.72 -6.30 8.09
C LEU A 247 -13.91 -7.60 7.99
N CYS A 248 -12.73 -7.56 7.38
CA CYS A 248 -11.83 -8.71 7.35
C CYS A 248 -11.42 -9.14 8.77
N PHE A 249 -11.07 -8.20 9.64
CA PHE A 249 -10.77 -8.47 11.05
C PHE A 249 -11.96 -9.09 11.80
N CYS A 250 -13.18 -8.57 11.61
CA CYS A 250 -14.41 -9.15 12.16
C CYS A 250 -14.60 -10.59 11.69
N GLY A 251 -14.46 -10.82 10.39
CA GLY A 251 -14.64 -12.13 9.78
C GLY A 251 -13.69 -13.16 10.36
N LEU A 252 -12.45 -12.78 10.64
CA LEU A 252 -11.46 -13.65 11.31
C LEU A 252 -11.87 -13.96 12.76
N ILE A 253 -12.32 -12.97 13.54
CA ILE A 253 -12.82 -13.20 14.91
C ILE A 253 -14.04 -14.12 14.89
N LEU A 254 -15.02 -13.86 14.01
CA LEU A 254 -16.23 -14.67 13.88
C LEU A 254 -15.92 -16.12 13.51
N LYS A 255 -15.00 -16.32 12.55
CA LYS A 255 -14.51 -17.66 12.17
C LYS A 255 -13.95 -18.44 13.37
N ASP A 256 -13.24 -17.77 14.28
CA ASP A 256 -12.69 -18.40 15.47
C ASP A 256 -13.73 -18.60 16.58
N GLN A 257 -14.70 -17.70 16.73
CA GLN A 257 -15.79 -17.81 17.71
C GLN A 257 -16.74 -18.97 17.42
N ILE A 258 -16.93 -19.35 16.15
CA ILE A 258 -17.69 -20.55 15.78
C ILE A 258 -17.15 -21.81 16.48
N LYS A 259 -15.85 -21.84 16.80
CA LYS A 259 -15.20 -23.00 17.44
C LYS A 259 -15.16 -22.93 18.96
N SER A 260 -15.16 -21.73 19.54
CA SER A 260 -15.12 -21.54 21.00
C SER A 260 -15.80 -20.24 21.40
N PHE A 261 -17.05 -20.34 21.84
CA PHE A 261 -17.89 -19.20 22.15
C PHE A 261 -17.45 -18.50 23.45
N SER A 262 -17.28 -17.17 23.42
CA SER A 262 -17.01 -16.36 24.62
C SER A 262 -17.60 -14.95 24.50
N TYR A 263 -18.52 -14.61 25.41
CA TYR A 263 -19.23 -13.32 25.43
C TYR A 263 -18.29 -12.11 25.57
N GLN A 264 -17.22 -12.23 26.36
CA GLN A 264 -16.21 -11.16 26.52
C GLN A 264 -15.47 -10.89 25.21
N LYS A 265 -15.18 -11.94 24.44
CA LYS A 265 -14.52 -11.85 23.14
C LYS A 265 -15.41 -11.19 22.08
N ILE A 266 -16.71 -11.49 22.12
CA ILE A 266 -17.71 -10.85 21.26
C ILE A 266 -17.85 -9.37 21.58
N PHE A 267 -17.97 -9.01 22.87
CA PHE A 267 -18.12 -7.61 23.29
C PHE A 267 -16.97 -6.73 22.82
N LEU A 268 -15.72 -7.20 22.96
CA LEU A 268 -14.56 -6.43 22.51
C LEU A 268 -14.47 -6.36 20.98
N GLY A 269 -14.82 -7.45 20.27
CA GLY A 269 -14.99 -7.41 18.82
C GLY A 269 -15.98 -6.33 18.42
N CYS A 270 -17.16 -6.29 19.04
CA CYS A 270 -18.16 -5.25 18.82
C CYS A 270 -17.60 -3.84 19.07
N LEU A 271 -16.85 -3.63 20.16
CA LEU A 271 -16.25 -2.33 20.48
C LEU A 271 -15.29 -1.82 19.40
N ILE A 272 -14.39 -2.69 18.92
CA ILE A 272 -13.41 -2.36 17.87
C ILE A 272 -14.13 -2.00 16.56
N THR A 273 -15.25 -2.66 16.30
CA THR A 273 -16.03 -2.51 15.06
C THR A 273 -17.02 -1.37 15.10
N ALA A 274 -17.43 -0.93 16.29
CA ALA A 274 -18.46 0.09 16.45
C ALA A 274 -18.06 1.40 15.76
N ILE A 275 -16.80 1.85 15.94
CA ILE A 275 -16.36 3.14 15.39
C ILE A 275 -16.32 3.12 13.85
N PRO A 276 -15.66 2.16 13.16
CA PRO A 276 -15.71 2.08 11.71
C PRO A 276 -17.12 1.87 11.15
N VAL A 277 -17.95 1.06 11.81
CA VAL A 277 -19.34 0.81 11.38
C VAL A 277 -20.19 2.07 11.52
N ILE A 278 -20.09 2.81 12.62
CA ILE A 278 -20.80 4.09 12.81
C ILE A 278 -20.35 5.09 11.74
N GLY A 279 -19.04 5.19 11.47
CA GLY A 279 -18.52 6.03 10.39
C GLY A 279 -19.08 5.66 9.02
N ALA A 280 -19.09 4.37 8.68
CA ALA A 280 -19.66 3.87 7.43
C ALA A 280 -21.17 4.11 7.33
N LEU A 281 -21.92 3.90 8.42
CA LEU A 281 -23.36 4.18 8.47
C LEU A 281 -23.66 5.68 8.34
N TYR A 282 -22.86 6.54 8.98
CA TYR A 282 -22.96 7.99 8.85
C TYR A 282 -22.74 8.42 7.39
N GLN A 283 -21.69 7.91 6.74
CA GLN A 283 -21.42 8.18 5.33
C GLN A 283 -22.52 7.68 4.40
N PHE A 284 -23.02 6.47 4.64
CA PHE A 284 -24.09 5.88 3.84
C PHE A 284 -25.38 6.70 3.94
N ARG A 285 -25.74 7.18 5.15
CA ARG A 285 -26.96 7.95 5.38
C ARG A 285 -26.89 9.38 4.85
N ASN A 286 -25.73 10.03 4.96
CA ASN A 286 -25.60 11.45 4.64
C ASN A 286 -25.14 11.74 3.22
N ASN A 287 -24.75 10.70 2.45
CA ASN A 287 -24.25 10.88 1.10
C ASN A 287 -25.25 10.31 0.08
N SER A 288 -26.03 11.20 -0.53
CA SER A 288 -27.04 10.86 -1.55
C SER A 288 -26.46 10.14 -2.77
N GLN A 289 -25.15 10.22 -2.99
CA GLN A 289 -24.45 9.58 -4.09
C GLN A 289 -24.52 8.05 -4.06
N TRP A 290 -24.69 7.41 -2.89
CA TRP A 290 -24.85 5.95 -2.81
C TRP A 290 -26.17 5.48 -3.43
N ASN A 291 -27.21 6.31 -3.37
CA ASN A 291 -28.53 5.97 -3.89
C ASN A 291 -28.60 6.04 -5.42
N SER A 292 -27.65 6.74 -6.07
CA SER A 292 -27.60 6.90 -7.52
C SER A 292 -26.53 6.04 -8.21
N ILE A 293 -25.70 5.28 -7.50
CA ILE A 293 -24.58 4.54 -8.12
C ILE A 293 -25.00 3.69 -9.31
N VAL A 294 -26.14 2.99 -9.23
CA VAL A 294 -26.59 2.10 -10.30
C VAL A 294 -27.07 2.88 -11.52
N SER A 295 -27.83 3.96 -11.32
CA SER A 295 -28.27 4.85 -12.41
C SER A 295 -27.08 5.57 -13.05
N ASP A 296 -26.17 6.06 -12.22
CA ASP A 296 -24.94 6.73 -12.64
C ASP A 296 -24.08 5.78 -13.47
N ALA A 297 -23.93 4.52 -13.04
CA ALA A 297 -23.17 3.50 -13.75
C ALA A 297 -23.75 3.19 -15.14
N ARG A 298 -25.08 3.06 -15.25
CA ARG A 298 -25.76 2.73 -16.52
C ARG A 298 -25.46 3.77 -17.60
N ILE A 299 -25.39 5.04 -17.22
CA ILE A 299 -25.11 6.15 -18.14
C ILE A 299 -23.60 6.33 -18.33
N ALA A 300 -22.80 6.19 -17.27
CA ALA A 300 -21.36 6.38 -17.31
C ALA A 300 -20.60 5.38 -18.20
N VAL A 301 -21.11 4.16 -18.39
CA VAL A 301 -20.50 3.19 -19.31
C VAL A 301 -20.72 3.56 -20.80
N GLN A 302 -21.68 4.43 -21.10
CA GLN A 302 -22.03 4.88 -22.45
C GLN A 302 -21.20 6.09 -22.88
N ILE A 303 -19.87 5.94 -22.80
CA ILE A 303 -18.90 7.03 -22.98
C ILE A 303 -18.92 7.69 -24.37
N ASP A 304 -19.49 7.02 -25.38
CA ASP A 304 -19.65 7.56 -26.74
C ASP A 304 -20.92 8.40 -26.90
N GLN A 305 -21.96 8.11 -26.11
CA GLN A 305 -23.23 8.84 -26.16
C GLN A 305 -23.18 10.09 -25.30
N TYR A 306 -22.55 10.01 -24.12
CA TYR A 306 -22.42 11.11 -23.19
C TYR A 306 -20.94 11.50 -23.08
N ASN A 307 -20.58 12.67 -23.63
CA ASN A 307 -19.19 13.14 -23.64
C ASN A 307 -18.82 14.01 -22.42
N ASN A 308 -19.76 14.22 -21.48
CA ASN A 308 -19.58 15.12 -20.34
C ASN A 308 -18.39 14.75 -19.43
N TRP A 309 -17.94 13.49 -19.46
CA TRP A 309 -16.79 13.00 -18.69
C TRP A 309 -15.43 13.49 -19.24
N GLN A 310 -15.42 14.08 -20.44
CA GLN A 310 -14.18 14.53 -21.12
C GLN A 310 -13.70 15.90 -20.64
N ASP A 311 -14.59 16.77 -20.12
CA ASP A 311 -14.23 18.09 -19.57
C ASP A 311 -15.14 18.47 -18.38
N GLN A 312 -14.64 18.19 -17.17
CA GLN A 312 -15.34 18.48 -15.91
C GLN A 312 -15.57 19.97 -15.67
N ALA A 313 -14.74 20.85 -16.25
CA ALA A 313 -14.81 22.28 -16.00
C ALA A 313 -15.93 22.95 -16.80
N THR A 314 -16.28 22.40 -17.95
CA THR A 314 -17.24 23.02 -18.87
C THR A 314 -18.53 22.21 -19.06
N LEU A 315 -18.48 20.88 -18.91
CA LEU A 315 -19.62 20.00 -19.15
C LEU A 315 -20.20 19.49 -17.84
N LYS A 316 -21.47 19.85 -17.57
CA LYS A 316 -22.21 19.29 -16.43
C LYS A 316 -22.55 17.82 -16.67
N PRO A 317 -22.60 16.96 -15.64
CA PRO A 317 -23.04 15.57 -15.80
C PRO A 317 -24.42 15.47 -16.46
N PRO A 318 -24.68 14.42 -17.27
CA PRO A 318 -25.98 14.21 -17.88
C PRO A 318 -27.07 13.99 -16.81
N LYS A 319 -28.32 14.21 -17.21
CA LYS A 319 -29.48 13.85 -16.39
C LYS A 319 -29.88 12.41 -16.65
N ASP A 320 -30.43 11.74 -15.64
CA ASP A 320 -31.00 10.40 -15.81
C ASP A 320 -32.37 10.46 -16.54
N GLU A 321 -32.94 9.27 -16.81
CA GLU A 321 -34.25 9.11 -17.46
C GLU A 321 -35.38 9.79 -16.68
N GLU A 322 -35.21 10.01 -15.37
CA GLU A 322 -36.15 10.68 -14.47
C GLU A 322 -35.87 12.20 -14.35
N GLY A 323 -34.92 12.73 -15.13
CA GLY A 323 -34.55 14.14 -15.12
C GLY A 323 -33.70 14.59 -13.92
N ARG A 324 -33.27 13.65 -13.06
CA ARG A 324 -32.39 13.93 -11.93
C ARG A 324 -30.96 14.14 -12.40
N GLN A 325 -30.27 15.06 -11.73
CA GLN A 325 -28.85 15.28 -12.00
C GLN A 325 -28.02 14.16 -11.35
N ILE A 326 -27.24 13.48 -12.18
CA ILE A 326 -26.34 12.40 -11.77
C ILE A 326 -25.19 12.95 -10.92
N SER A 327 -24.69 12.14 -9.98
CA SER A 327 -23.49 12.49 -9.23
C SER A 327 -22.28 12.58 -10.16
N GLY A 328 -21.73 13.79 -10.34
CA GLY A 328 -20.55 14.00 -11.19
C GLY A 328 -19.38 13.10 -10.83
N THR A 329 -19.07 12.96 -9.53
CA THR A 329 -17.94 12.15 -9.06
C THR A 329 -18.09 10.65 -9.34
N ASN A 330 -19.29 10.09 -9.24
CA ASN A 330 -19.51 8.66 -9.54
C ASN A 330 -19.50 8.42 -11.04
N TYR A 331 -20.22 9.27 -11.79
CA TYR A 331 -20.28 9.20 -13.23
C TYR A 331 -18.89 9.29 -13.87
N GLU A 332 -18.08 10.27 -13.48
CA GLU A 332 -16.75 10.47 -14.03
C GLU A 332 -15.82 9.29 -13.74
N ARG A 333 -15.78 8.80 -12.50
CA ARG A 333 -14.93 7.65 -12.14
C ARG A 333 -15.26 6.40 -12.94
N ILE A 334 -16.55 6.12 -13.15
CA ILE A 334 -17.00 4.96 -13.93
C ILE A 334 -16.72 5.17 -15.43
N ALA A 335 -16.98 6.37 -15.95
CA ALA A 335 -16.70 6.72 -17.34
C ALA A 335 -15.19 6.65 -17.65
N TRP A 336 -14.34 7.20 -16.78
CA TRP A 336 -12.88 7.11 -16.92
C TRP A 336 -12.36 5.69 -16.77
N GLY A 337 -12.92 4.90 -15.85
CA GLY A 337 -12.61 3.47 -15.77
C GLY A 337 -12.96 2.74 -17.06
N THR A 338 -14.13 3.05 -17.64
CA THR A 338 -14.58 2.47 -18.92
C THR A 338 -13.68 2.90 -20.08
N ALA A 339 -13.33 4.19 -20.15
CA ALA A 339 -12.41 4.73 -21.15
C ALA A 339 -11.01 4.10 -21.02
N ALA A 340 -10.51 3.95 -19.79
CA ALA A 340 -9.24 3.29 -19.52
C ALA A 340 -9.24 1.83 -19.99
N LEU A 341 -10.30 1.06 -19.70
CA LEU A 341 -10.43 -0.31 -20.19
C LEU A 341 -10.44 -0.39 -21.73
N ARG A 342 -11.12 0.54 -22.39
CA ARG A 342 -11.10 0.65 -23.87
C ARG A 342 -9.69 0.93 -24.39
N LEU A 343 -8.97 1.86 -23.76
CA LEU A 343 -7.60 2.21 -24.13
C LEU A 343 -6.62 1.05 -23.87
N ILE A 344 -6.79 0.28 -22.78
CA ILE A 344 -6.01 -0.93 -22.49
C ILE A 344 -6.23 -1.98 -23.58
N LYS A 345 -7.48 -2.18 -24.02
CA LYS A 345 -7.78 -3.11 -25.12
C LYS A 345 -7.06 -2.72 -26.42
N GLN A 346 -6.91 -1.43 -26.68
CA GLN A 346 -6.21 -0.89 -27.85
C GLN A 346 -4.69 -0.91 -27.70
N ASN A 347 -4.17 -0.80 -26.47
CA ASN A 347 -2.75 -0.68 -26.16
C ASN A 347 -2.34 -1.70 -25.08
N PRO A 348 -2.43 -3.02 -25.36
CA PRO A 348 -2.24 -4.06 -24.33
C PRO A 348 -0.82 -4.12 -23.78
N LEU A 349 0.17 -3.57 -24.50
CA LEU A 349 1.57 -3.51 -24.08
C LEU A 349 1.90 -2.24 -23.26
N GLY A 350 0.95 -1.31 -23.14
CA GLY A 350 1.15 -0.04 -22.44
C GLY A 350 1.69 1.08 -23.34
N PHE A 351 1.72 2.28 -22.79
CA PHE A 351 2.25 3.48 -23.43
C PHE A 351 3.74 3.73 -23.13
N GLY A 352 4.21 3.24 -21.98
CA GLY A 352 5.58 3.38 -21.48
C GLY A 352 5.74 4.32 -20.30
N LEU A 353 4.69 5.06 -19.90
CA LEU A 353 4.73 5.97 -18.77
C LEU A 353 3.75 5.54 -17.70
N VAL A 354 4.18 5.35 -16.47
CA VAL A 354 3.21 5.16 -15.39
C VAL A 354 2.46 6.48 -15.12
N GLU A 355 3.13 7.63 -15.24
CA GLU A 355 2.49 8.92 -15.05
C GLU A 355 1.78 9.41 -16.34
N ARG A 356 0.51 9.83 -16.20
CA ARG A 356 -0.28 10.54 -17.24
C ARG A 356 -0.52 9.77 -18.55
N SER A 357 -0.32 8.45 -18.59
CA SER A 357 -0.61 7.65 -19.78
C SER A 357 -2.07 7.70 -20.20
N PHE A 358 -3.01 7.75 -19.24
CA PHE A 358 -4.43 7.90 -19.54
C PHE A 358 -4.71 9.18 -20.35
N GLY A 359 -4.18 10.32 -19.94
CA GLY A 359 -4.35 11.58 -20.68
C GLY A 359 -3.71 11.56 -22.06
N ARG A 360 -2.50 10.99 -22.18
CA ARG A 360 -1.77 10.94 -23.47
C ARG A 360 -2.42 10.01 -24.48
N LEU A 361 -2.83 8.82 -24.05
CA LEU A 361 -3.59 7.88 -24.88
C LEU A 361 -4.97 8.43 -25.19
N GLY A 362 -5.63 9.02 -24.20
CA GLY A 362 -6.94 9.65 -24.32
C GLY A 362 -6.97 10.71 -25.42
N LYS A 363 -5.98 11.60 -25.47
CA LYS A 363 -5.88 12.64 -26.53
C LYS A 363 -5.77 12.11 -27.96
N LYS A 364 -5.31 10.86 -28.14
CA LYS A 364 -5.28 10.23 -29.48
C LYS A 364 -6.67 9.82 -29.95
N VAL A 365 -7.57 9.49 -29.01
CA VAL A 365 -8.93 9.01 -29.30
C VAL A 365 -9.96 10.14 -29.18
N TRP A 366 -9.77 11.02 -28.18
CA TRP A 366 -10.61 12.17 -27.87
C TRP A 366 -9.73 13.43 -27.77
N PRO A 367 -9.44 14.10 -28.91
CA PRO A 367 -8.50 15.23 -28.95
C PRO A 367 -8.86 16.40 -28.03
N ASP A 368 -10.16 16.65 -27.85
CA ASP A 368 -10.67 17.75 -27.03
C ASP A 368 -10.77 17.41 -25.53
N ALA A 369 -10.53 16.14 -25.16
CA ALA A 369 -10.69 15.70 -23.79
C ALA A 369 -9.54 16.17 -22.90
N LYS A 370 -9.88 16.73 -21.73
CA LYS A 370 -8.93 17.23 -20.72
C LYS A 370 -8.64 16.16 -19.66
N LEU A 371 -8.18 15.01 -20.13
CA LEU A 371 -7.92 13.84 -19.29
C LEU A 371 -6.51 13.86 -18.72
N HIS A 372 -6.39 13.45 -17.46
CA HIS A 372 -5.10 13.29 -16.79
C HIS A 372 -4.90 11.87 -16.27
N GLN A 373 -5.86 11.36 -15.48
CA GLN A 373 -5.81 10.04 -14.82
C GLN A 373 -7.19 9.40 -14.75
N SER A 374 -7.23 8.08 -14.61
CA SER A 374 -8.49 7.33 -14.49
C SER A 374 -9.01 7.23 -13.05
N HIS A 375 -8.27 7.77 -12.08
CA HIS A 375 -8.52 7.62 -10.64
C HIS A 375 -8.52 6.16 -10.17
N SER A 376 -7.75 5.30 -10.84
CA SER A 376 -7.47 3.94 -10.39
C SER A 376 -6.01 3.62 -10.65
N GLY A 377 -5.24 3.44 -9.58
CA GLY A 377 -3.82 3.12 -9.65
C GLY A 377 -3.53 1.88 -10.51
N TRP A 378 -4.38 0.84 -10.44
CA TRP A 378 -4.23 -0.36 -11.29
C TRP A 378 -4.50 -0.10 -12.77
N LEU A 379 -5.55 0.66 -13.10
CA LEU A 379 -5.85 0.98 -14.50
C LEU A 379 -4.79 1.90 -15.10
N ASP A 380 -4.38 2.95 -14.37
CA ASP A 380 -3.34 3.87 -14.80
C ASP A 380 -1.98 3.17 -14.96
N PHE A 381 -1.63 2.25 -14.04
CA PHE A 381 -0.43 1.42 -14.17
C PHE A 381 -0.51 0.48 -15.38
N THR A 382 -1.68 -0.11 -15.65
CA THR A 382 -1.89 -0.98 -16.82
C THR A 382 -1.82 -0.20 -18.12
N LEU A 383 -2.34 1.04 -18.17
CA LEU A 383 -2.16 1.92 -19.33
C LEU A 383 -0.68 2.29 -19.55
N GLY A 384 0.08 2.41 -18.46
CA GLY A 384 1.50 2.72 -18.52
C GLY A 384 2.36 1.56 -19.00
N LEU A 385 2.29 0.39 -18.34
CA LEU A 385 3.19 -0.74 -18.61
C LEU A 385 2.51 -1.96 -19.24
N GLY A 386 1.23 -1.84 -19.59
CA GLY A 386 0.48 -2.90 -20.21
C GLY A 386 0.09 -4.04 -19.27
N LEU A 387 -0.57 -5.02 -19.87
CA LEU A 387 -0.94 -6.28 -19.23
C LEU A 387 0.28 -7.04 -18.68
N PRO A 388 1.46 -7.08 -19.35
CA PRO A 388 2.64 -7.72 -18.78
C PRO A 388 3.10 -7.05 -17.49
N GLY A 389 3.16 -5.71 -17.46
CA GLY A 389 3.58 -4.95 -16.28
C GLY A 389 2.66 -5.21 -15.08
N VAL A 390 1.33 -5.08 -15.25
CA VAL A 390 0.38 -5.31 -14.16
C VAL A 390 0.38 -6.77 -13.69
N PHE A 391 0.51 -7.74 -14.60
CA PHE A 391 0.63 -9.15 -14.24
C PHE A 391 1.86 -9.39 -13.35
N LEU A 392 3.00 -8.79 -13.68
CA LEU A 392 4.23 -8.92 -12.91
C LEU A 392 4.11 -8.26 -11.53
N LEU A 393 3.59 -7.02 -11.46
CA LEU A 393 3.48 -6.29 -10.19
C LEU A 393 2.38 -6.84 -9.27
N LEU A 394 1.14 -6.95 -9.77
CA LEU A 394 0.01 -7.45 -8.99
C LEU A 394 0.19 -8.92 -8.66
N GLY A 395 0.69 -9.72 -9.59
CA GLY A 395 0.98 -11.13 -9.35
C GLY A 395 2.07 -11.34 -8.29
N ALA A 396 3.15 -10.54 -8.33
CA ALA A 396 4.16 -10.55 -7.27
C ALA A 396 3.55 -10.18 -5.91
N GLY A 397 2.74 -9.12 -5.86
CA GLY A 397 2.06 -8.68 -4.64
C GLY A 397 1.10 -9.73 -4.08
N ALA A 398 0.25 -10.32 -4.93
CA ALA A 398 -0.71 -11.35 -4.55
C ALA A 398 -0.01 -12.62 -4.04
N LEU A 399 1.07 -13.05 -4.69
CA LEU A 399 1.85 -14.20 -4.24
C LEU A 399 2.62 -13.92 -2.95
N ALA A 400 3.21 -12.74 -2.79
CA ALA A 400 3.89 -12.35 -1.55
C ALA A 400 2.89 -12.27 -0.39
N TRP A 401 1.70 -11.69 -0.62
CA TRP A 401 0.60 -11.67 0.34
C TRP A 401 0.18 -13.10 0.74
N TYR A 402 -0.11 -13.96 -0.24
CA TYR A 402 -0.51 -15.34 0.00
C TYR A 402 0.52 -16.12 0.83
N GLN A 403 1.80 -16.03 0.47
CA GLN A 403 2.88 -16.70 1.20
C GLN A 403 3.03 -16.19 2.63
N SER A 404 2.77 -14.91 2.85
CA SER A 404 2.84 -14.28 4.18
C SER A 404 1.81 -14.83 5.14
N LEU A 405 0.61 -15.22 4.66
CA LEU A 405 -0.47 -15.75 5.49
C LEU A 405 -0.10 -17.07 6.20
N SER A 406 0.80 -17.86 5.62
CA SER A 406 1.27 -19.14 6.17
C SER A 406 2.65 -19.07 6.84
N SER A 407 3.24 -17.88 6.94
CA SER A 407 4.61 -17.69 7.42
C SER A 407 4.64 -17.25 8.90
N SER A 408 5.78 -16.71 9.36
CA SER A 408 5.97 -16.17 10.70
C SER A 408 4.94 -15.07 11.03
N SER A 409 4.70 -14.85 12.33
CA SER A 409 3.81 -13.78 12.83
C SER A 409 4.17 -12.40 12.24
N LEU A 410 5.47 -12.10 12.08
CA LEU A 410 5.89 -10.83 11.47
C LEU A 410 5.53 -10.73 9.99
N ALA A 411 5.70 -11.82 9.24
CA ALA A 411 5.31 -11.90 7.85
C ALA A 411 3.78 -11.76 7.70
N GLN A 412 2.99 -12.41 8.56
CA GLN A 412 1.54 -12.25 8.57
C GLN A 412 1.11 -10.80 8.84
N ILE A 413 1.77 -10.10 9.77
CA ILE A 413 1.47 -8.69 10.04
C ILE A 413 1.88 -7.80 8.84
N ILE A 414 3.11 -7.91 8.36
CA ILE A 414 3.64 -7.02 7.31
C ILE A 414 3.05 -7.37 5.95
N GLY A 415 3.16 -8.62 5.52
CA GLY A 415 2.64 -9.07 4.25
C GLY A 415 1.13 -9.30 4.26
N GLY A 416 0.60 -9.95 5.29
CA GLY A 416 -0.83 -10.28 5.38
C GLY A 416 -1.74 -9.06 5.55
N TRP A 417 -1.32 -8.06 6.35
CA TRP A 417 -2.11 -6.85 6.60
C TRP A 417 -1.58 -5.61 5.88
N ALA A 418 -0.31 -5.26 6.07
CA ALA A 418 0.23 -4.00 5.53
C ALA A 418 0.28 -3.99 4.00
N LEU A 419 0.87 -5.01 3.37
CA LEU A 419 0.89 -5.15 1.91
C LEU A 419 -0.52 -5.30 1.33
N ALA A 420 -1.41 -6.08 1.97
CA ALA A 420 -2.80 -6.20 1.54
C ALA A 420 -3.50 -4.84 1.50
N SER A 421 -3.25 -3.98 2.50
CA SER A 421 -3.84 -2.63 2.52
C SER A 421 -3.34 -1.74 1.38
N LEU A 422 -2.06 -1.87 0.98
CA LEU A 422 -1.52 -1.14 -0.16
C LEU A 422 -2.04 -1.68 -1.50
N LEU A 423 -2.19 -3.00 -1.65
CA LEU A 423 -2.80 -3.58 -2.86
C LEU A 423 -4.27 -3.14 -3.01
N LEU A 424 -4.99 -3.06 -1.89
CA LEU A 424 -6.36 -2.56 -1.84
C LEU A 424 -6.45 -1.08 -2.21
N SER A 425 -5.52 -0.25 -1.71
CA SER A 425 -5.53 1.18 -1.99
C SER A 425 -5.35 1.49 -3.47
N MET A 426 -4.56 0.70 -4.20
CA MET A 426 -4.34 0.86 -5.65
C MET A 426 -5.60 0.72 -6.52
N PHE A 427 -6.72 0.17 -6.01
CA PHE A 427 -7.97 0.09 -6.78
C PHE A 427 -8.62 1.44 -7.05
N THR A 428 -8.40 2.43 -6.18
CA THR A 428 -8.93 3.78 -6.39
C THR A 428 -7.80 4.80 -6.24
N THR A 429 -8.07 6.04 -6.63
CA THR A 429 -7.13 7.16 -6.51
C THR A 429 -5.93 7.06 -7.45
N GLU A 430 -5.26 8.19 -7.59
CA GLU A 430 -4.10 8.46 -8.44
C GLU A 430 -2.80 7.88 -7.86
N LEU A 431 -2.81 6.61 -7.46
CA LEU A 431 -1.71 5.95 -6.75
C LEU A 431 -0.70 5.27 -7.68
N SER A 432 -0.88 5.36 -8.99
CA SER A 432 0.15 4.92 -9.95
C SER A 432 1.36 5.86 -9.98
N GLN A 433 1.37 6.96 -9.22
CA GLN A 433 2.41 7.97 -9.34
C GLN A 433 3.60 7.78 -8.40
N LYS A 434 4.79 8.08 -8.95
CA LYS A 434 6.04 8.40 -8.23
C LYS A 434 6.31 7.48 -7.04
N VAL A 435 5.95 7.98 -5.86
CA VAL A 435 6.36 7.49 -4.55
C VAL A 435 5.59 6.26 -4.11
N TYR A 436 4.37 6.09 -4.62
CA TYR A 436 3.48 5.00 -4.25
C TYR A 436 3.94 3.67 -4.87
N ILE A 437 4.40 3.71 -6.12
CA ILE A 437 5.01 2.55 -6.79
C ILE A 437 6.27 2.11 -6.05
N ASP A 438 7.12 3.06 -5.63
CA ASP A 438 8.31 2.72 -4.85
C ASP A 438 7.94 2.03 -3.52
N GLY A 439 6.96 2.59 -2.80
CA GLY A 439 6.46 2.03 -1.53
C GLY A 439 5.83 0.65 -1.70
N LEU A 440 5.06 0.44 -2.77
CA LEU A 440 4.45 -0.85 -3.07
C LEU A 440 5.50 -1.90 -3.41
N ILE A 441 6.43 -1.60 -4.31
CA ILE A 441 7.53 -2.51 -4.69
C ILE A 441 8.39 -2.85 -3.46
N PHE A 442 8.68 -1.86 -2.61
CA PHE A 442 9.39 -2.07 -1.35
C PHE A 442 8.64 -3.06 -0.45
N MET A 443 7.33 -2.87 -0.25
CA MET A 443 6.53 -3.73 0.61
C MET A 443 6.38 -5.15 0.05
N ILE A 444 6.30 -5.31 -1.28
CA ILE A 444 6.33 -6.63 -1.93
C ILE A 444 7.66 -7.33 -1.65
N GLY A 445 8.79 -6.65 -1.85
CA GLY A 445 10.12 -7.21 -1.59
C GLY A 445 10.30 -7.62 -0.13
N LEU A 446 9.88 -6.77 0.81
CA LEU A 446 9.97 -7.03 2.24
C LEU A 446 9.10 -8.22 2.65
N ALA A 447 7.83 -8.26 2.22
CA ALA A 447 6.91 -9.35 2.53
C ALA A 447 7.37 -10.68 1.92
N ALA A 448 7.86 -10.65 0.68
CA ALA A 448 8.37 -11.82 -0.01
C ALA A 448 9.55 -12.43 0.75
N THR A 449 10.59 -11.66 1.10
CA THR A 449 11.77 -12.20 1.79
C THR A 449 11.56 -12.56 3.25
N LEU A 450 10.62 -11.90 3.94
CA LEU A 450 10.13 -12.36 5.25
C LEU A 450 9.43 -13.73 5.18
N SER A 451 8.90 -14.08 4.02
CA SER A 451 8.11 -15.30 3.78
C SER A 451 8.89 -16.42 3.09
N VAL A 452 10.12 -16.16 2.62
CA VAL A 452 10.97 -17.20 2.04
C VAL A 452 11.30 -18.21 3.14
N SER A 453 10.68 -19.40 3.02
CA SER A 453 10.85 -20.49 3.97
C SER A 453 12.25 -21.08 3.87
N ILE A 454 12.90 -21.24 5.02
CA ILE A 454 13.93 -22.24 5.18
C ILE A 454 13.21 -23.57 5.27
N LYS A 455 13.52 -24.52 4.39
CA LYS A 455 13.27 -25.92 4.71
C LYS A 455 14.12 -26.26 5.94
N SER A 456 13.55 -26.12 7.12
CA SER A 456 13.89 -26.92 8.29
C SER A 456 12.59 -27.61 8.72
N GLY A 457 12.69 -28.89 9.03
CA GLY A 457 11.55 -29.77 9.24
C GLY A 457 10.47 -29.18 10.14
N THR A 458 9.21 -29.39 9.74
CA THR A 458 8.01 -29.30 10.58
C THR A 458 7.79 -27.97 11.31
N PHE A 459 7.47 -26.91 10.57
CA PHE A 459 6.57 -25.90 11.10
C PHE A 459 5.14 -26.46 11.02
N LYS A 460 4.59 -26.94 12.13
CA LYS A 460 3.14 -27.18 12.20
C LYS A 460 2.45 -25.81 12.13
N PRO A 461 1.58 -25.56 11.15
CA PRO A 461 0.77 -24.34 11.17
C PRO A 461 -0.05 -24.33 12.46
N ILE A 462 -0.14 -23.14 13.07
CA ILE A 462 -1.10 -22.85 14.14
C ILE A 462 -2.49 -23.16 13.55
N GLY A 463 -3.05 -24.31 13.91
CA GLY A 463 -4.33 -24.79 13.38
C GLY A 463 -4.37 -26.26 12.93
N SER A 464 -3.30 -27.05 13.00
CA SER A 464 -3.40 -28.52 12.84
C SER A 464 -3.65 -29.23 14.18
N PHE A 465 -4.90 -29.18 14.64
CA PHE A 465 -5.43 -30.20 15.54
C PHE A 465 -6.46 -31.02 14.76
N LYS A 466 -6.38 -32.34 14.92
CA LYS A 466 -7.33 -33.32 14.39
C LYS A 466 -8.77 -32.94 14.74
#